data_AF-A0A3D3QM71-F1
#
_entry.id   AF-A0A3D3QM71-F1
#
_cell.length_a   1.000
_cell.length_b   1.000
_cell.length_c   1.000
_cell.angle_alpha   90.00
_cell.angle_beta   90.00
_cell.angle_gamma   90.00
#
_symmetry.space_group_name_H-M   'P 1'
#
loop_
_entity.id
_entity.type
_entity.pdbx_description
1 polymer ?
#
loop_
_entity_poly.entity_id
_entity_poly.type
_entity_poly.pdbx_seq_one_letter_code
_entity_poly.pdbx_strand_id
1 'polypeptide(L)' 'MSTLIFFILWRIREHGHQKGWLFMLWLGCAGVERFLVEFLRAKDDRFFGVLTVAQIISLAIVAVGVWGVLKTRAASEST' A
#
# COMPACT_ATOMS: atom_id res chain seq x y z
N MET A 1 13.28 -4.29 -2.56
CA MET A 1 12.28 -3.31 -2.09
C MET A 1 11.41 -3.89 -0.97
N SER A 2 11.01 -5.17 -1.06
CA SER A 2 10.20 -5.86 -0.03
C SER A 2 10.83 -5.98 1.37
N THR A 3 12.16 -5.86 1.51
CA THR A 3 12.85 -5.84 2.81
C THR A 3 12.51 -4.58 3.63
N LEU A 4 12.34 -3.43 2.98
CA LEU A 4 11.97 -2.18 3.67
C LEU A 4 10.53 -2.28 4.21
N ILE A 5 9.62 -2.83 3.41
CA ILE A 5 8.24 -3.11 3.80
C ILE A 5 8.22 -4.07 5.00
N PHE A 6 9.04 -5.12 4.97
CA PHE A 6 9.20 -6.06 6.07
C PHE A 6 9.66 -5.37 7.36
N PHE A 7 10.68 -4.52 7.32
CA PHE A 7 11.16 -3.80 8.51
C PHE A 7 10.11 -2.80 9.06
N ILE A 8 9.40 -2.10 8.18
CA ILE A 8 8.32 -1.17 8.58
C ILE A 8 7.20 -1.95 9.29
N LEU A 9 6.73 -3.05 8.69
CA LEU A 9 5.71 -3.91 9.29
C LEU A 9 6.19 -4.53 10.60
N TRP A 10 7.47 -4.95 10.65
CA TRP A 10 8.07 -5.55 11.84
C TRP A 10 8.11 -4.58 13.03
N ARG A 11 8.48 -3.32 12.79
CA ARG A 11 8.49 -2.27 13.81
C ARG A 11 7.09 -2.01 14.37
N ILE A 12 6.08 -2.11 13.52
CA ILE A 12 4.70 -1.68 13.80
C ILE A 12 3.82 -2.86 14.28
N ARG A 13 4.31 -4.10 14.15
CA ARG A 13 3.66 -5.37 14.53
C ARG A 13 3.11 -5.40 15.95
N GLU A 14 3.77 -4.72 16.89
CA GLU A 14 3.49 -4.88 18.32
C GLU A 14 2.23 -4.12 18.80
N HIS A 15 1.60 -3.33 17.93
CA HIS A 15 0.35 -2.67 18.27
C HIS A 15 -0.85 -3.62 18.16
N GLY A 16 -1.62 -3.75 19.24
CA GLY A 16 -2.82 -4.60 19.38
C GLY A 16 -4.03 -4.18 18.54
N HIS A 17 -3.81 -3.90 17.25
CA HIS A 17 -4.87 -3.60 16.30
C HIS A 17 -5.66 -4.86 15.93
N GLN A 18 -6.90 -4.68 15.47
CA GLN A 18 -7.79 -5.77 15.08
C GLN A 18 -7.19 -6.68 14.00
N LYS A 19 -7.60 -7.95 14.01
CA LYS A 19 -7.19 -8.95 13.02
C LYS A 19 -7.45 -8.43 11.61
N GLY A 20 -6.40 -8.34 10.78
CA GLY A 20 -6.47 -7.87 9.39
C GLY A 20 -5.85 -6.49 9.12
N TRP A 21 -5.54 -5.71 10.16
CA TRP A 21 -4.91 -4.39 9.99
C TRP A 21 -3.52 -4.47 9.33
N LEU A 22 -2.69 -5.42 9.78
CA LEU A 22 -1.34 -5.61 9.26
C LEU A 22 -1.34 -6.02 7.78
N PHE A 23 -2.36 -6.78 7.35
CA PHE A 23 -2.55 -7.15 5.95
C PHE A 23 -2.95 -5.95 5.09
N MET A 24 -3.84 -5.08 5.59
CA MET A 24 -4.23 -3.86 4.89
C MET A 24 -3.05 -2.89 4.76
N LEU A 25 -2.22 -2.79 5.80
CA LEU A 25 -0.99 -1.99 5.78
C LEU A 25 -0.01 -2.53 4.73
N TRP A 26 0.20 -3.84 4.71
CA TRP A 26 1.02 -4.50 3.68
C TRP A 26 0.46 -4.26 2.28
N LEU A 27 -0.86 -4.37 2.09
CA LEU A 27 -1.52 -4.16 0.80
C LEU A 27 -1.29 -2.73 0.28
N GLY A 28 -1.40 -1.73 1.15
CA GLY A 28 -1.08 -0.34 0.83
C GLY A 28 0.38 -0.15 0.42
N CYS A 29 1.32 -0.67 1.22
CA CYS A 29 2.75 -0.60 0.92
C CYS A 29 3.10 -1.30 -0.41
N ALA A 30 2.53 -2.47 -0.68
CA ALA A 30 2.74 -3.21 -1.92
C ALA A 30 2.19 -2.46 -3.15
N GLY A 31 1.04 -1.80 -3.02
CA GLY A 31 0.49 -0.93 -4.05
C GLY A 31 1.40 0.28 -4.35
N VAL A 32 1.98 0.89 -3.31
CA VAL A 32 2.91 2.03 -3.46
C VAL A 32 4.20 1.58 -4.16
N GLU A 33 4.77 0.44 -3.76
CA GLU A 33 5.96 -0.12 -4.42
C GLU A 33 5.69 -0.34 -5.92
N ARG A 34 4.55 -0.95 -6.25
CA ARG A 34 4.16 -1.20 -7.65
C ARG A 34 3.96 0.10 -8.44
N PHE A 35 3.33 1.10 -7.83
CA PHE A 35 3.18 2.43 -8.45
C PHE A 35 4.53 3.08 -8.73
N LEU A 36 5.46 3.05 -7.77
CA LEU A 36 6.79 3.63 -7.92
C LEU A 36 7.64 2.90 -8.97
N VAL A 37 7.58 1.57 -9.01
CA VAL A 37 8.27 0.77 -10.04
C VAL A 37 7.72 1.10 -11.42
N GLU A 38 6.40 1.16 -11.57
CA GLU A 38 5.77 1.52 -12.84
C GLU A 38 6.04 2.97 -13.23
N PHE A 39 6.12 3.90 -12.27
CA PHE A 39 6.47 5.29 -12.50
C PHE A 39 7.92 5.47 -12.98
N LEU A 40 8.86 4.73 -12.37
CA LEU A 40 10.25 4.69 -12.82
C LEU A 40 10.39 4.02 -14.18
N ARG A 41 9.59 2.97 -14.45
CA ARG A 41 9.55 2.27 -15.75
C ARG A 41 8.92 3.13 -16.86
N ALA A 42 7.85 3.85 -16.57
CA ALA A 42 7.15 4.72 -17.53
C ALA A 42 7.99 5.90 -18.00
N LYS A 43 9.03 6.29 -17.24
CA LYS A 43 10.03 7.25 -17.71
C LYS A 43 10.86 6.72 -18.88
N ASP A 44 11.11 5.40 -18.95
CA ASP A 44 11.81 4.75 -20.05
C ASP A 44 10.86 4.32 -21.19
N ASP A 45 9.65 3.88 -20.87
CA ASP A 45 8.62 3.45 -21.83
C ASP A 45 7.57 4.56 -22.09
N ARG A 46 7.93 5.54 -22.93
CA ARG A 46 7.01 6.22 -23.89
C ARG A 46 5.84 7.04 -23.32
N PHE A 47 6.04 8.36 -23.27
CA PHE A 47 5.29 9.50 -23.85
C PHE A 47 3.83 9.37 -24.42
N PHE A 48 2.99 8.37 -24.10
CA PHE A 48 1.63 8.23 -24.67
C PHE A 48 0.59 7.79 -23.62
N GLY A 49 0.05 8.76 -22.87
CA GLY A 49 -1.12 8.59 -21.99
C GLY A 49 -0.96 9.29 -20.64
N VAL A 50 -2.05 9.89 -20.14
CA VAL A 50 -2.06 10.66 -18.88
C VAL A 50 -1.71 9.78 -17.66
N LEU A 51 -2.08 8.49 -17.67
CA LEU A 51 -1.73 7.45 -16.69
C LEU A 51 -1.82 6.06 -17.33
N THR A 52 -0.93 5.12 -17.00
CA THR A 52 -1.04 3.72 -17.46
C THR A 52 -2.12 2.97 -16.66
N VAL A 53 -2.76 1.96 -17.26
CA VAL A 53 -3.75 1.09 -16.56
C VAL A 53 -3.13 0.48 -15.30
N ALA A 54 -1.85 0.12 -15.36
CA ALA A 54 -1.10 -0.39 -14.22
C ALA A 54 -0.96 0.64 -13.08
N GLN A 55 -0.80 1.94 -13.38
CA GLN A 55 -0.79 3.02 -12.39
C GLN A 55 -2.16 3.20 -11.74
N ILE A 56 -3.25 3.13 -12.51
CA ILE A 56 -4.62 3.24 -11.99
C ILE A 56 -4.94 2.09 -11.03
N ILE A 57 -4.62 0.85 -11.43
CA ILE A 57 -4.81 -0.33 -10.57
C ILE A 57 -3.95 -0.22 -9.30
N SER A 58 -2.71 0.24 -9.41
CA SER A 58 -1.83 0.43 -8.25
C SER A 58 -2.40 1.47 -7.28
N LEU A 59 -2.90 2.60 -7.78
CA LEU A 59 -3.59 3.63 -6.97
C LEU A 59 -4.84 3.07 -6.26
N ALA A 60 -5.64 2.25 -6.95
CA ALA A 60 -6.80 1.61 -6.34
C ALA A 60 -6.40 0.66 -5.19
N ILE A 61 -5.34 -0.13 -5.37
CA ILE A 61 -4.81 -1.03 -4.34
C ILE A 61 -4.29 -0.22 -3.13
N VAL A 62 -3.58 0.88 -3.36
CA VAL A 62 -3.13 1.79 -2.30
C VAL A 62 -4.33 2.36 -1.53
N ALA A 63 -5.35 2.85 -2.24
CA ALA A 63 -6.55 3.41 -1.62
C ALA A 63 -7.29 2.39 -0.74
N VAL A 64 -7.45 1.15 -1.23
CA VAL A 64 -8.08 0.06 -0.47
C VAL A 64 -7.25 -0.30 0.77
N GLY A 65 -5.92 -0.40 0.63
CA GLY A 65 -5.02 -0.67 1.76
C GLY A 65 -5.10 0.41 2.84
N VAL A 66 -5.04 1.69 2.45
CA VAL A 66 -5.14 2.82 3.39
C VAL A 66 -6.51 2.86 4.06
N TRP A 67 -7.60 2.67 3.31
CA TRP A 67 -8.95 2.62 3.86
C TRP A 67 -9.12 1.47 4.86
N GLY A 68 -8.62 0.28 4.52
CA GLY A 68 -8.64 -0.88 5.40
C GLY A 68 -7.87 -0.65 6.69
N VAL A 69 -6.69 -0.03 6.62
CA VAL A 69 -5.89 0.39 7.79
C VAL A 69 -6.69 1.36 8.66
N LEU A 70 -7.21 2.45 8.11
CA LEU A 70 -7.93 3.46 8.89
C LEU A 70 -9.16 2.87 9.59
N LYS A 71 -9.93 2.02 8.89
CA LYS A 71 -11.11 1.36 9.45
C LYS A 71 -10.76 0.39 10.58
N THR A 72 -9.70 -0.41 10.42
CA THR A 72 -9.29 -1.40 11.42
C THR A 72 -8.55 -0.77 12.61
N ARG A 73 -8.00 0.44 12.46
CA ARG A 73 -7.50 1.26 13.60
C ARG A 73 -8.63 1.83 14.43
N ALA A 74 -9.61 2.49 13.79
CA ALA A 74 -10.75 3.08 14.48
C ALA A 74 -11.56 2.03 15.26
N ALA A 75 -11.69 0.82 14.71
CA ALA A 75 -12.37 -0.28 15.37
C ALA A 75 -11.60 -0.81 16.62
N SER A 76 -10.28 -0.63 16.68
CA SER A 76 -9.48 -1.01 17.85
C SER A 76 -9.54 0.01 18.99
N GLU A 77 -9.86 1.27 18.71
CA GLU A 77 -10.00 2.31 19.74
C GLU A 77 -11.37 2.28 20.43
N SER A 78 -12.35 1.56 19.87
CA SER A 78 -13.73 1.48 20.39
C SER A 78 -14.02 0.23 21.25
N THR A 79 -13.02 -0.53 21.68
CA THR A 79 -13.15 -1.74 22.54
C THR A 79 -12.22 -1.61 23.75
#